data_AF-A0A4Y3W8T8-F1
#
_entry.id   AF-A0A4Y3W8T8-F1
#
_cell.length_a   1.000
_cell.length_b   1.000
_cell.length_c   1.000
_cell.angle_alpha   90.00
_cell.angle_beta   90.00
_cell.angle_gamma   90.00
#
_symmetry.space_group_name_H-M   'P 1'
#
loop_
_entity.id
_entity.type
_entity.pdbx_description
1 polymer ?
#
loop_
_entity_poly.entity_id
_entity_poly.type
_entity_poly.pdbx_seq_one_letter_code
_entity_poly.pdbx_strand_id
1 'polypeptide(L)'
;MRKPVAAIAVVCGLTLAGCQTVALPSLNLNSPAALNTVYGIQNAFGVAVNSANAYRALPLCRTGTGPGVANICAKRSVIERLQAAMRKARLAVNNLVALQKAYPSVDITNALAAARSALIVVQHILASGA
;
A
#
# COMPACT_ATOMS: atom_id res chain seq x y z
N MET A 1 -50.28 24.87 -0.71
CA MET A 1 -48.91 25.19 -0.24
C MET A 1 -48.00 24.05 -0.71
N ARG A 2 -47.48 24.04 -1.94
CA ARG A 2 -46.19 24.57 -2.44
C ARG A 2 -44.95 24.25 -1.57
N LYS A 3 -44.12 23.36 -2.14
CA LYS A 3 -42.76 22.93 -1.76
C LYS A 3 -41.79 24.11 -1.58
N PRO A 4 -40.63 23.84 -0.98
CA PRO A 4 -39.40 24.02 -1.74
C PRO A 4 -38.54 22.74 -1.81
N VAL A 5 -37.86 22.60 -2.95
CA VAL A 5 -36.82 21.63 -3.31
C VAL A 5 -35.48 22.37 -3.28
N ALA A 6 -34.43 21.66 -2.84
CA ALA A 6 -32.99 21.82 -3.18
C ALA A 6 -32.15 21.67 -1.90
N ALA A 7 -30.93 21.14 -1.87
CA ALA A 7 -30.15 20.25 -2.74
C ALA A 7 -28.83 20.01 -1.95
N ILE A 8 -28.19 18.85 -2.16
CA ILE A 8 -26.74 18.61 -1.98
C ILE A 8 -26.21 18.60 -0.53
N ALA A 9 -25.93 17.39 -0.04
CA ALA A 9 -24.63 17.06 0.51
C ALA A 9 -24.41 15.54 0.36
N VAL A 10 -23.80 15.16 -0.75
CA VAL A 10 -23.15 13.86 -0.94
C VAL A 10 -21.99 13.82 0.05
N VAL A 11 -22.27 13.44 1.30
CA VAL A 11 -21.22 13.01 2.21
C VAL A 11 -21.05 11.54 1.94
N CYS A 12 -20.00 11.25 1.16
CA CYS A 12 -19.41 9.93 1.05
C CYS A 12 -19.17 9.40 2.48
N GLY A 13 -20.14 8.65 3.01
CA GLY A 13 -19.96 7.82 4.17
C GLY A 13 -19.00 6.70 3.77
N LEU A 14 -17.70 6.95 3.89
CA LEU A 14 -16.63 5.95 3.96
C LEU A 14 -16.76 5.10 5.24
N THR A 15 -17.98 4.72 5.60
CA THR A 15 -18.29 3.81 6.69
C THR A 15 -18.62 2.45 6.11
N LEU A 16 -17.68 1.91 5.32
CA LEU A 16 -17.54 0.46 5.15
C LEU A 16 -16.65 -0.11 6.27
N ALA A 17 -16.81 0.43 7.48
CA ALA A 17 -16.17 -0.04 8.71
C ALA A 17 -17.22 -0.87 9.47
N GLY A 18 -17.48 -2.08 8.98
CA GLY A 18 -18.39 -3.03 9.62
C GLY A 18 -18.90 -4.07 8.62
N CYS A 19 -18.51 -5.33 8.81
CA CYS A 19 -19.04 -6.51 8.10
C CYS A 19 -18.64 -6.73 6.64
N GLN A 20 -17.38 -6.49 6.28
CA GLN A 20 -16.79 -7.19 5.13
C GLN A 20 -15.58 -7.93 5.68
N THR A 21 -15.57 -9.25 5.55
CA THR A 21 -14.47 -10.16 5.87
C THR A 21 -13.14 -9.46 5.59
N VAL A 22 -12.53 -8.89 6.62
CA VAL A 22 -11.34 -8.04 6.47
C VAL A 22 -10.18 -8.99 6.22
N ALA A 23 -10.01 -9.35 4.95
CA ALA A 23 -8.75 -9.88 4.48
C ALA A 23 -7.69 -8.83 4.83
N LEU A 24 -6.60 -9.27 5.46
CA LEU A 24 -5.49 -8.38 5.75
C LEU A 24 -5.06 -7.67 4.46
N PRO A 25 -4.68 -6.38 4.55
CA PRO A 25 -4.36 -5.57 3.38
C PRO A 25 -3.19 -6.24 2.63
N SER A 26 -3.54 -6.98 1.59
CA SER A 26 -2.61 -7.70 0.74
C SER A 26 -2.28 -6.81 -0.45
N LEU A 27 -0.99 -6.57 -0.64
CA LEU A 27 -0.52 -5.99 -1.89
C LEU A 27 -0.47 -7.14 -2.89
N ASN A 28 -1.13 -7.04 -4.03
CA ASN A 28 -1.04 -8.04 -5.09
C ASN A 28 -0.24 -7.45 -6.26
N LEU A 29 1.04 -7.83 -6.36
CA LEU A 29 1.94 -7.39 -7.43
C LEU A 29 1.93 -8.34 -8.65
N ASN A 30 0.92 -9.21 -8.80
CA ASN A 30 0.90 -10.28 -9.82
C ASN A 30 0.68 -9.80 -11.26
N SER A 31 0.74 -8.49 -11.53
CA SER A 31 0.69 -7.97 -12.90
C SER A 31 2.10 -7.58 -13.36
N PRO A 32 2.92 -8.54 -13.86
CA PRO A 32 4.31 -8.30 -14.22
C PRO A 32 4.47 -7.25 -15.33
N ALA A 33 3.49 -7.12 -16.24
CA ALA A 33 3.50 -6.12 -17.31
C ALA A 33 3.41 -4.68 -16.76
N ALA A 34 2.63 -4.46 -15.70
CA ALA A 34 2.52 -3.15 -15.06
C ALA A 34 3.84 -2.79 -14.33
N LEU A 35 4.42 -3.74 -13.59
CA LEU A 35 5.67 -3.52 -12.85
C LEU A 35 6.93 -3.38 -13.72
N ASN A 36 6.82 -3.58 -15.04
CA ASN A 36 7.92 -3.35 -15.99
C ASN A 36 7.96 -1.90 -16.51
N THR A 37 7.03 -1.04 -16.07
CA THR A 37 6.98 0.37 -16.47
C THR A 37 7.12 1.27 -15.25
N VAL A 38 7.72 2.45 -15.42
CA VAL A 38 7.87 3.42 -14.31
C VAL A 38 6.49 3.87 -13.79
N TYR A 39 5.49 3.97 -14.67
CA TYR A 39 4.12 4.29 -14.28
C TYR A 39 3.48 3.18 -13.43
N GLY A 40 3.63 1.91 -13.82
CA GLY A 40 3.06 0.82 -13.02
C GLY A 40 3.81 0.57 -11.71
N ILE A 41 5.11 0.85 -11.63
CA ILE A 41 5.85 0.90 -10.35
C ILE A 41 5.32 2.02 -9.43
N GLN A 42 5.05 3.21 -9.97
CA GLN A 42 4.44 4.31 -9.19
C GLN A 42 3.04 3.95 -8.69
N ASN A 43 2.21 3.36 -9.55
CA ASN A 43 0.88 2.92 -9.15
C ASN A 43 0.95 1.83 -8.06
N ALA A 44 1.81 0.83 -8.23
CA ALA A 44 2.04 -0.22 -7.24
C ALA A 44 2.55 0.36 -5.90
N PHE A 45 3.40 1.37 -5.94
CA PHE A 45 3.83 2.08 -4.74
C PHE A 45 2.68 2.85 -4.07
N GLY A 46 1.81 3.49 -4.84
CA GLY A 46 0.59 4.13 -4.32
C GLY A 46 -0.32 3.15 -3.58
N VAL A 47 -0.55 1.97 -4.16
CA VAL A 47 -1.30 0.89 -3.51
C VAL A 47 -0.58 0.42 -2.23
N ALA A 48 0.74 0.23 -2.29
CA ALA A 48 1.55 -0.17 -1.14
C ALA A 48 1.46 0.82 0.03
N VAL A 49 1.46 2.13 -0.26
CA VAL A 49 1.27 3.19 0.74
C VAL A 49 -0.12 3.07 1.39
N ASN A 50 -1.16 2.88 0.57
CA ASN A 50 -2.52 2.73 1.08
C ASN A 50 -2.65 1.48 1.98
N SER A 51 -2.15 0.33 1.51
CA SER A 51 -2.13 -0.91 2.28
C SER A 51 -1.35 -0.77 3.59
N ALA A 52 -0.21 -0.07 3.57
CA ALA A 52 0.60 0.16 4.76
C ALA A 52 -0.10 1.09 5.77
N ASN A 53 -0.81 2.10 5.30
CA ASN A 53 -1.62 2.98 6.15
C ASN A 53 -2.80 2.22 6.75
N ALA A 54 -3.47 1.38 5.96
CA ALA A 54 -4.54 0.50 6.46
C ALA A 54 -4.02 -0.45 7.54
N TYR A 55 -2.84 -1.06 7.35
CA TYR A 55 -2.23 -1.93 8.37
C TYR A 55 -1.87 -1.17 9.66
N ARG A 56 -1.41 0.07 9.55
CA ARG A 56 -1.09 0.93 10.70
C ARG A 56 -2.31 1.45 11.45
N ALA A 57 -3.47 1.51 10.78
CA ALA A 57 -4.73 1.89 11.40
C ALA A 57 -5.34 0.76 12.24
N LEU A 58 -4.84 -0.48 12.12
CA LEU A 58 -5.30 -1.61 12.93
C LEU A 58 -4.85 -1.44 14.40
N PRO A 59 -5.66 -1.92 15.36
CA PRO A 59 -5.25 -1.95 16.76
C PRO A 59 -4.03 -2.85 16.94
N LEU A 60 -3.15 -2.51 17.89
CA LEU A 60 -1.98 -3.34 18.18
C LEU A 60 -2.38 -4.67 18.80
N CYS A 61 -1.76 -5.76 18.34
CA CYS A 61 -1.94 -7.06 18.96
C CYS A 61 -1.50 -7.01 20.42
N ARG A 62 -2.30 -7.60 21.32
CA ARG A 62 -1.92 -7.76 22.72
C ARG A 62 -0.67 -8.64 22.81
N THR A 63 0.22 -8.36 23.76
CA THR A 63 1.45 -9.15 23.94
C THR A 63 1.11 -10.63 24.08
N GLY A 64 1.72 -11.49 23.26
CA GLY A 64 1.43 -12.94 23.24
C GLY A 64 0.26 -13.38 22.36
N THR A 65 -0.48 -12.46 21.74
CA THR A 65 -1.55 -12.76 20.78
C THR A 65 -1.11 -12.48 19.33
N GLY A 66 -1.56 -13.33 18.40
CA GLY A 66 -1.37 -13.14 16.96
C GLY A 66 -2.65 -12.64 16.28
N PRO A 67 -2.54 -12.13 15.04
CA PRO A 67 -3.71 -11.87 14.20
C PRO A 67 -4.48 -13.17 13.98
N GLY A 68 -5.80 -13.07 14.02
CA GLY A 68 -6.69 -14.19 13.74
C GLY A 68 -8.00 -13.70 13.11
N VAL A 69 -8.79 -14.64 12.60
CA VAL A 69 -10.08 -14.37 11.93
C VAL A 69 -11.07 -13.55 12.77
N ALA A 70 -10.99 -13.64 14.10
CA ALA A 70 -11.86 -12.90 15.02
C ALA A 70 -11.21 -11.63 15.62
N ASN A 71 -9.90 -11.45 15.47
CA ASN A 71 -9.17 -10.34 16.08
C ASN A 71 -8.04 -9.90 15.15
N ILE A 72 -8.36 -8.95 14.27
CA ILE A 72 -7.42 -8.41 13.30
C ILE A 72 -6.64 -7.30 13.97
N CYS A 73 -5.35 -7.54 14.17
CA CYS A 73 -4.48 -6.65 14.90
C CYS A 73 -3.12 -6.54 14.20
N ALA A 74 -2.46 -5.40 14.35
CA ALA A 74 -1.12 -5.20 13.81
C ALA A 74 -0.05 -5.52 14.86
N LYS A 75 0.98 -6.27 14.45
CA LYS A 75 2.17 -6.49 15.28
C LYS A 75 3.09 -5.29 15.17
N ARG A 76 3.56 -4.75 16.30
CA ARG A 76 4.50 -3.61 16.32
C ARG A 76 5.79 -3.90 15.55
N SER A 77 6.32 -5.12 15.67
CA SER A 77 7.50 -5.57 14.91
C SER A 77 7.27 -5.56 13.39
N VAL A 78 6.05 -5.85 12.93
CA VAL A 78 5.69 -5.77 11.51
C VAL A 78 5.57 -4.32 11.07
N ILE A 79 4.96 -3.44 11.88
CA ILE A 79 4.86 -2.00 11.58
C ILE A 79 6.26 -1.38 11.40
N GLU A 80 7.21 -1.72 12.26
CA GLU A 80 8.59 -1.23 12.18
C GLU A 80 9.30 -1.72 10.90
N ARG A 81 9.19 -3.02 10.59
CA ARG A 81 9.72 -3.60 9.34
C ARG A 81 9.08 -2.96 8.11
N LEU A 82 7.77 -2.77 8.14
CA LEU A 82 7.00 -2.13 7.08
C LEU A 82 7.44 -0.68 6.87
N GLN A 83 7.69 0.07 7.95
CA GLN A 83 8.21 1.43 7.88
C GLN A 83 9.61 1.50 7.26
N ALA A 84 10.48 0.55 7.59
CA ALA A 84 11.81 0.46 7.00
C ALA A 84 11.74 0.10 5.50
N ALA A 85 10.91 -0.89 5.13
CA ALA A 85 10.71 -1.30 3.75
C ALA A 85 10.08 -0.19 2.89
N MET A 86 9.06 0.50 3.41
CA MET A 86 8.41 1.62 2.72
C MET A 86 9.36 2.80 2.48
N ARG A 87 10.28 3.07 3.41
CA ARG A 87 11.35 4.07 3.20
C ARG A 87 12.27 3.70 2.05
N LYS A 88 12.70 2.43 1.99
CA LYS A 88 13.51 1.91 0.88
C LYS A 88 12.77 1.94 -0.45
N ALA A 89 11.50 1.52 -0.47
CA ALA A 89 10.66 1.56 -1.66
C ALA A 89 10.46 2.99 -2.16
N ARG A 90 10.22 3.96 -1.26
CA ARG A 90 10.10 5.38 -1.64
C ARG A 90 11.37 5.91 -2.28
N LEU A 91 12.54 5.62 -1.69
CA LEU A 91 13.83 6.03 -2.27
C LEU A 91 14.06 5.41 -3.65
N ALA A 92 13.79 4.10 -3.80
CA ALA A 92 13.97 3.41 -5.07
C ALA A 92 13.04 3.97 -6.17
N VAL A 93 11.76 4.23 -5.86
CA VAL A 93 10.79 4.81 -6.80
C VAL A 93 11.17 6.25 -7.15
N ASN A 94 11.56 7.07 -6.17
CA ASN A 94 11.99 8.44 -6.43
C ASN A 94 13.24 8.50 -7.30
N ASN A 95 14.22 7.62 -7.03
CA ASN A 95 15.44 7.52 -7.84
C ASN A 95 15.13 7.05 -9.26
N LEU A 96 14.22 6.08 -9.43
CA LEU A 96 13.76 5.62 -10.76
C LEU A 96 13.12 6.76 -11.56
N VAL A 97 12.20 7.52 -10.94
CA VAL A 97 11.53 8.66 -11.59
C VAL A 97 12.52 9.78 -11.91
N ALA A 98 13.45 10.07 -11.00
CA ALA A 98 14.50 11.06 -11.22
C ALA A 98 15.44 10.66 -12.37
N LEU A 99 15.87 9.40 -12.41
CA LEU A 99 16.70 8.85 -13.50
C LEU A 99 15.98 8.91 -14.84
N GLN A 100 14.71 8.51 -14.89
CA GLN A 100 13.91 8.58 -16.11
C GLN A 100 13.78 10.02 -16.62
N LYS A 101 13.60 10.99 -15.70
CA LYS A 101 13.45 12.40 -16.07
C LYS A 101 14.77 13.04 -16.50
N ALA A 102 15.88 12.70 -15.85
CA ALA A 102 17.20 13.22 -16.17
C ALA A 102 17.80 12.58 -17.44
N TYR A 103 17.52 11.30 -17.66
CA TYR A 103 18.10 10.50 -18.73
C TYR A 103 17.04 9.60 -19.39
N PRO A 104 16.17 10.16 -20.24
CA PRO A 104 15.06 9.42 -20.85
C PRO A 104 15.50 8.32 -21.83
N SER A 105 16.73 8.40 -22.33
CA SER A 105 17.33 7.48 -23.30
C SER A 105 18.33 6.49 -22.69
N VAL A 106 18.56 6.53 -21.37
CA VAL A 106 19.44 5.58 -20.67
C VAL A 106 18.64 4.39 -20.19
N ASP A 107 19.24 3.21 -20.24
CA ASP A 107 18.62 1.99 -19.76
C ASP A 107 18.44 2.01 -18.22
N ILE A 108 17.19 2.08 -17.80
CA ILE A 108 16.79 2.15 -16.38
C ILE A 108 16.38 0.80 -15.80
N THR A 109 16.62 -0.32 -16.50
CA THR A 109 16.25 -1.68 -16.06
C THR A 109 16.74 -2.01 -14.65
N ASN A 110 17.96 -1.61 -14.28
CA ASN A 110 18.49 -1.82 -12.93
C ASN A 110 17.73 -1.05 -11.85
N ALA A 111 17.38 0.22 -12.12
CA ALA A 111 16.60 1.04 -11.21
C ALA A 111 15.16 0.51 -11.09
N LEU A 112 14.62 0.00 -12.19
CA LEU A 112 13.28 -0.57 -12.26
C LEU A 112 13.21 -1.90 -11.49
N ALA A 113 14.22 -2.76 -11.64
CA ALA A 113 14.37 -3.99 -10.86
C ALA A 113 14.56 -3.70 -9.35
N ALA A 114 15.31 -2.65 -8.99
CA ALA A 114 15.48 -2.23 -7.60
C ALA A 114 14.17 -1.71 -6.98
N ALA A 115 13.38 -0.92 -7.72
CA ALA A 115 12.08 -0.46 -7.25
C ALA A 115 11.08 -1.63 -7.11
N ARG A 116 11.07 -2.55 -8.07
CA ARG A 116 10.25 -3.77 -8.03
C ARG A 116 10.59 -4.65 -6.83
N SER A 117 11.86 -4.93 -6.58
CA SER A 117 12.29 -5.76 -5.45
C SER A 117 11.91 -5.10 -4.12
N ALA A 118 12.05 -3.78 -3.99
CA ALA A 118 11.62 -3.07 -2.79
C ALA A 118 10.10 -3.19 -2.54
N LEU A 119 9.27 -3.15 -3.59
CA LEU A 119 7.82 -3.36 -3.46
C LEU A 119 7.47 -4.81 -3.09
N ILE A 120 8.19 -5.80 -3.63
CA ILE A 120 8.02 -7.22 -3.25
C ILE A 120 8.33 -7.43 -1.76
N VAL A 121 9.35 -6.76 -1.22
CA VAL A 121 9.65 -6.81 0.21
C VAL A 121 8.50 -6.23 1.04
N VAL A 122 7.88 -5.13 0.61
CA VAL A 122 6.70 -4.56 1.27
C VAL A 122 5.52 -5.55 1.24
N GLN A 123 5.27 -6.17 0.09
CA GLN A 123 4.24 -7.20 -0.06
C GLN A 123 4.48 -8.38 0.91
N HIS A 124 5.71 -8.88 0.98
CA HIS A 124 6.05 -9.99 1.87
C HIS A 124 5.87 -9.60 3.34
N ILE A 125 6.22 -8.37 3.74
CA ILE A 125 6.03 -7.91 5.12
C ILE A 125 4.54 -7.84 5.46
N LEU A 126 3.71 -7.29 4.57
CA LEU A 126 2.25 -7.27 4.74
C LEU A 126 1.67 -8.68 4.84
N ALA A 127 2.11 -9.60 3.98
CA ALA A 127 1.69 -11.01 4.02
C ALA A 127 2.17 -11.74 5.28
N SER A 128 3.32 -11.38 5.86
CA SER A 128 3.80 -11.95 7.13
C SER A 128 3.13 -11.36 8.37
N GLY A 129 2.48 -10.20 8.22
CA GLY A 129 1.69 -9.54 9.25
C GLY A 129 0.22 -9.90 9.23
N ALA A 130 -0.18 -10.68 8.22
CA ALA A 130 -1.49 -11.27 8.00
C ALA A 130 -1.69 -12.53 8.86
#